data_AF-A0A7Y1UX81-F1
#
_entry.id   AF-A0A7Y1UX81-F1
#
_cell.length_a   1.000
_cell.length_b   1.000
_cell.length_c   1.000
_cell.angle_alpha   90.00
_cell.angle_beta   90.00
_cell.angle_gamma   90.00
#
_symmetry.space_group_name_H-M   'P 1'
#
loop_
_entity.id
_entity.type
_entity.pdbx_description
1 polymer ?
#
loop_
_entity_poly.entity_id
_entity_poly.type
_entity_poly.pdbx_seq_one_letter_code
_entity_poly.pdbx_strand_id
1 'polypeptide(L)'
;TGGTLFGVFLLAGWFGFGLLNPASQDEQIFLTLLMSAASLGIVIPALRATGRSGSRQGQLTIVTAIIAEFGSATAIVFFGVLVASGGGLRLLSVPALFATMAAVLFVMRRAAWWFPERFERLFAHDDPDELGIRASLALLFVFVGISLALGVEAILGAFLAGALFAYVFRNIEVLETRLSGFSYGFFIPVFFINVGIGFPLTQLGEPGVLARAFALIGIAVAIKVVPALLLTLRGLSVRESIGSGVLLAGQLSVIIALAEFGVELGVLDEGLEAGAILLVGVTAVLSPIVFRWLSPPVETGDARQTAAQDAA
;
A
#
# COMPACT_ATOMS: atom_id res chain seq x y z
N THR A 1 -10.41 15.86 -0.72
CA THR A 1 -8.97 15.77 -0.42
C THR A 1 -8.71 14.32 -0.08
N GLY A 2 -7.61 13.69 -0.47
CA GLY A 2 -7.46 12.23 -0.29
C GLY A 2 -7.76 11.75 1.14
N GLY A 3 -7.42 12.56 2.16
CA GLY A 3 -7.77 12.30 3.55
C GLY A 3 -9.27 12.30 3.87
N THR A 4 -10.08 13.16 3.24
CA THR A 4 -11.55 13.10 3.43
C THR A 4 -12.10 11.81 2.87
N LEU A 5 -11.58 11.36 1.73
CA LEU A 5 -12.05 10.12 1.12
C LEU A 5 -11.63 8.90 1.93
N PHE A 6 -10.40 8.88 2.45
CA PHE A 6 -9.93 7.86 3.39
C PHE A 6 -10.78 7.81 4.67
N GLY A 7 -11.11 8.96 5.26
CA GLY A 7 -12.02 9.00 6.41
C GLY A 7 -13.40 8.41 6.11
N VAL A 8 -13.93 8.65 4.91
CA VAL A 8 -15.19 8.02 4.48
C VAL A 8 -15.02 6.53 4.21
N PHE A 9 -13.87 6.05 3.73
CA PHE A 9 -13.59 4.61 3.62
C PHE A 9 -13.63 3.94 4.99
N LEU A 10 -13.01 4.53 6.02
CA LEU A 10 -13.04 4.02 7.38
C LEU A 10 -14.46 3.96 7.94
N LEU A 11 -15.26 5.02 7.74
CA LEU A 11 -16.66 5.04 8.17
C LEU A 11 -17.48 3.99 7.42
N ALA A 12 -17.34 3.90 6.10
CA ALA A 12 -18.04 2.92 5.28
C ALA A 12 -17.63 1.48 5.64
N GLY A 13 -16.35 1.25 5.93
CA GLY A 13 -15.82 -0.01 6.43
C GLY A 13 -16.42 -0.39 7.79
N TRP A 14 -16.44 0.55 8.74
CA TRP A 14 -17.02 0.33 10.06
C TRP A 14 -18.47 -0.15 9.97
N PHE A 15 -19.31 0.56 9.20
CA PHE A 15 -20.69 0.15 9.00
C PHE A 15 -20.81 -1.14 8.18
N GLY A 16 -20.02 -1.27 7.11
CA GLY A 16 -20.07 -2.41 6.20
C GLY A 16 -19.71 -3.73 6.88
N PHE A 17 -18.58 -3.79 7.59
CA PHE A 17 -18.16 -4.99 8.32
C PHE A 17 -18.99 -5.22 9.58
N GLY A 18 -19.60 -4.17 10.16
CA GLY A 18 -20.61 -4.34 11.21
C GLY A 18 -21.81 -5.19 10.77
N LEU A 19 -22.13 -5.22 9.46
CA LEU A 19 -23.19 -6.07 8.92
C LEU A 19 -22.82 -7.55 8.85
N LEU A 20 -21.52 -7.89 8.89
CA LEU A 20 -21.06 -9.28 8.90
C LEU A 20 -21.17 -9.95 10.28
N ASN A 21 -21.63 -9.21 11.29
CA ASN A 21 -21.73 -9.66 12.67
C ASN A 21 -20.38 -10.24 13.19
N PRO A 22 -19.35 -9.40 13.27
CA PRO A 22 -18.00 -9.82 13.64
C PRO A 22 -17.97 -10.40 15.06
N ALA A 23 -17.05 -11.33 15.33
CA ALA A 23 -17.01 -12.03 16.61
C ALA A 23 -16.64 -11.09 17.78
N SER A 24 -15.91 -10.02 17.50
CA SER A 24 -15.53 -9.00 18.48
C SER A 24 -15.49 -7.59 17.87
N GLN A 25 -15.47 -6.57 18.73
CA GLN A 25 -15.23 -5.20 18.28
C GLN A 25 -13.83 -5.05 17.68
N ASP A 26 -12.84 -5.77 18.21
CA ASP A 26 -11.47 -5.74 17.72
C ASP A 26 -11.37 -6.28 16.29
N GLU A 27 -12.09 -7.36 15.99
CA GLU A 27 -12.22 -7.92 14.63
C GLU A 27 -12.83 -6.87 13.66
N GLN A 28 -13.89 -6.18 14.09
CA GLN A 28 -14.53 -5.15 13.28
C GLN A 28 -13.57 -3.98 12.97
N ILE A 29 -12.84 -3.50 13.98
CA ILE A 29 -11.84 -2.44 13.83
C ILE A 29 -10.76 -2.92 12.85
N PHE A 30 -10.23 -4.12 13.07
CA PHE A 30 -9.15 -4.67 12.26
C PHE A 30 -9.54 -4.82 10.80
N LEU A 31 -10.69 -5.45 10.51
CA LEU A 31 -11.23 -5.59 9.15
C LEU A 31 -11.48 -4.23 8.49
N THR A 32 -12.01 -3.26 9.24
CA THR A 32 -12.22 -1.89 8.75
C THR A 32 -10.90 -1.25 8.32
N LEU A 33 -9.87 -1.33 9.15
CA LEU A 33 -8.56 -0.77 8.84
C LEU A 33 -7.89 -1.48 7.67
N LEU A 34 -7.92 -2.81 7.67
CA LEU A 34 -7.34 -3.68 6.65
C LEU A 34 -7.95 -3.40 5.28
N MET A 35 -9.28 -3.39 5.19
CA MET A 35 -9.99 -3.20 3.92
C MET A 35 -10.03 -1.73 3.46
N SER A 36 -9.79 -0.79 4.37
CA SER A 36 -9.62 0.62 4.03
C SER A 36 -8.26 0.94 3.42
N ALA A 37 -7.28 0.03 3.48
CA ALA A 37 -6.00 0.23 2.80
C ALA A 37 -6.18 0.18 1.27
N ALA A 38 -5.25 0.81 0.55
CA ALA A 38 -5.14 0.71 -0.90
C ALA A 38 -3.75 0.18 -1.25
N SER A 39 -3.49 -0.12 -2.52
CA SER A 39 -2.14 -0.47 -2.95
C SER A 39 -1.64 0.40 -4.10
N LEU A 40 -0.58 1.16 -3.83
CA LEU A 40 0.16 1.91 -4.86
C LEU A 40 0.74 0.99 -5.94
N GLY A 41 1.04 -0.27 -5.58
CA GLY A 41 1.51 -1.30 -6.50
C GLY A 41 0.53 -1.66 -7.62
N ILE A 42 -0.79 -1.45 -7.41
CA ILE A 42 -1.80 -1.58 -8.47
C ILE A 42 -2.11 -0.22 -9.09
N VAL A 43 -2.30 0.81 -8.25
CA VAL A 43 -2.78 2.13 -8.68
C VAL A 43 -1.82 2.80 -9.66
N ILE A 44 -0.51 2.83 -9.35
CA ILE A 44 0.46 3.55 -10.18
C ILE A 44 0.64 2.87 -11.55
N PRO A 45 0.92 1.55 -11.66
CA PRO A 45 1.07 0.90 -12.95
C PRO A 45 -0.19 0.99 -13.82
N ALA A 46 -1.38 0.84 -13.24
CA ALA A 46 -2.64 0.96 -13.99
C ALA A 46 -2.87 2.37 -14.56
N LEU A 47 -2.54 3.41 -13.79
CA LEU A 47 -2.62 4.79 -14.26
C LEU A 47 -1.53 5.12 -15.30
N ARG A 48 -0.33 4.56 -15.16
CA ARG A 48 0.74 4.68 -16.17
C ARG A 48 0.33 4.00 -17.48
N ALA A 49 -0.17 2.76 -17.41
CA ALA A 49 -0.60 1.98 -18.57
C ALA A 49 -1.76 2.60 -19.36
N THR A 50 -2.54 3.48 -18.73
CA THR A 50 -3.66 4.19 -19.38
C THR A 50 -3.33 5.65 -19.74
N GLY A 51 -2.08 6.10 -19.56
CA GLY A 51 -1.67 7.48 -19.82
C GLY A 51 -2.31 8.52 -18.88
N ARG A 52 -2.87 8.08 -17.74
CA ARG A 52 -3.67 8.93 -16.83
C ARG A 52 -2.95 9.39 -15.58
N SER A 53 -1.68 9.04 -15.38
CA SER A 53 -0.94 9.41 -14.16
C SER A 53 -0.94 10.92 -13.89
N GLY A 54 -0.85 11.76 -14.92
CA GLY A 54 -0.90 13.23 -14.81
C GLY A 54 -2.32 13.83 -14.84
N SER A 55 -3.35 13.02 -15.09
CA SER A 55 -4.74 13.50 -15.14
C SER A 55 -5.26 13.86 -13.76
N ARG A 56 -6.31 14.69 -13.70
CA ARG A 56 -7.00 15.00 -12.42
C ARG A 56 -7.48 13.75 -11.70
N GLN A 57 -8.03 12.78 -12.45
CA GLN A 57 -8.44 11.48 -11.93
C GLN A 57 -7.25 10.78 -11.28
N GLY A 58 -6.16 10.58 -12.05
CA GLY A 58 -4.97 9.90 -11.58
C GLY A 58 -4.36 10.55 -10.33
N GLN A 59 -4.22 11.87 -10.31
CA GLN A 59 -3.67 12.59 -9.15
C GLN A 59 -4.55 12.45 -7.90
N LEU A 60 -5.88 12.53 -8.03
CA LEU A 60 -6.79 12.33 -6.91
C LEU A 60 -6.75 10.87 -6.39
N THR A 61 -6.68 9.90 -7.30
CA THR A 61 -6.56 8.48 -6.96
C THR A 61 -5.23 8.19 -6.26
N ILE A 62 -4.10 8.68 -6.79
CA ILE A 62 -2.76 8.49 -6.20
C ILE A 62 -2.71 9.09 -4.79
N VAL A 63 -3.14 10.34 -4.61
CA VAL A 63 -3.12 10.99 -3.29
C VAL A 63 -4.00 10.24 -2.29
N THR A 64 -5.15 9.73 -2.73
CA THR A 64 -6.01 8.90 -1.89
C THR A 64 -5.34 7.56 -1.55
N ALA A 65 -4.71 6.91 -2.53
CA ALA A 65 -4.02 5.63 -2.36
C ALA A 65 -2.85 5.74 -1.37
N ILE A 66 -2.01 6.78 -1.49
CA ILE A 66 -0.90 7.04 -0.56
C ILE A 66 -1.42 7.15 0.88
N ILE A 67 -2.45 7.98 1.09
CA ILE A 67 -3.02 8.21 2.42
C ILE A 67 -3.66 6.93 2.96
N ALA A 68 -4.38 6.19 2.11
CA ALA A 68 -5.06 4.96 2.52
C ALA A 68 -4.08 3.83 2.84
N GLU A 69 -3.07 3.59 1.99
CA GLU A 69 -2.06 2.55 2.20
C GLU A 69 -1.25 2.83 3.47
N PHE A 70 -0.69 4.04 3.57
CA PHE A 70 0.13 4.41 4.72
C PHE A 70 -0.68 4.56 6.02
N GLY A 71 -1.84 5.20 5.93
CA GLY A 71 -2.73 5.44 7.06
C GLY A 71 -3.26 4.15 7.65
N SER A 72 -3.74 3.23 6.82
CA SER A 72 -4.21 1.92 7.27
C SER A 72 -3.08 1.07 7.84
N ALA A 73 -1.93 0.98 7.18
CA ALA A 73 -0.80 0.20 7.69
C ALA A 73 -0.35 0.72 9.07
N THR A 74 -0.18 2.04 9.21
CA THR A 74 0.19 2.65 10.49
C THR A 74 -0.88 2.41 11.57
N ALA A 75 -2.16 2.53 11.22
CA ALA A 75 -3.27 2.33 12.14
C ALA A 75 -3.38 0.86 12.60
N ILE A 76 -3.19 -0.11 11.71
CA ILE A 76 -3.19 -1.54 12.04
C ILE A 76 -2.06 -1.88 12.99
N VAL A 77 -0.86 -1.37 12.71
CA VAL A 77 0.30 -1.62 13.55
C VAL A 77 0.14 -0.99 14.93
N PHE A 78 -0.38 0.25 14.99
CA PHE A 78 -0.73 0.88 16.27
C PHE A 78 -1.81 0.10 17.02
N PHE A 79 -2.85 -0.35 16.32
CA PHE A 79 -3.92 -1.17 16.88
C PHE A 79 -3.40 -2.51 17.41
N GLY A 80 -2.51 -3.18 16.68
CA GLY A 80 -1.87 -4.42 17.13
C GLY A 80 -1.07 -4.24 18.42
N VAL A 81 -0.31 -3.14 18.54
CA VAL A 81 0.38 -2.80 19.79
C VAL A 81 -0.62 -2.54 20.92
N LEU A 82 -1.74 -1.87 20.64
CA LEU A 82 -2.79 -1.62 21.63
C LEU A 82 -3.41 -2.92 22.15
N VAL A 83 -3.79 -3.83 21.25
CA VAL A 83 -4.37 -5.14 21.59
C VAL A 83 -3.36 -5.99 22.37
N ALA A 84 -2.11 -6.09 21.91
CA ALA A 84 -1.10 -6.93 22.53
C ALA A 84 -0.62 -6.45 23.90
N SER A 85 -0.65 -5.13 24.15
CA SER A 85 -0.15 -4.54 25.41
C SER A 85 -1.24 -4.15 26.41
N GLY A 86 -2.51 -4.04 25.97
CA GLY A 86 -3.59 -3.46 26.78
C GLY A 86 -3.37 -1.98 27.11
N GLY A 87 -2.40 -1.32 26.48
CA GLY A 87 -2.02 0.08 26.70
C GLY A 87 -0.69 0.28 27.45
N GLY A 88 -0.46 1.53 27.89
CA GLY A 88 0.74 1.92 28.64
C GLY A 88 1.92 2.39 27.79
N LEU A 89 3.14 2.28 28.32
CA LEU A 89 4.36 2.81 27.68
C LEU A 89 4.66 2.14 26.33
N ARG A 90 4.18 0.92 26.09
CA ARG A 90 4.36 0.23 24.81
C ARG A 90 3.65 0.95 23.66
N LEU A 91 2.59 1.72 23.91
CA LEU A 91 1.95 2.55 22.87
C LEU A 91 2.87 3.64 22.31
N LEU A 92 3.95 3.99 23.03
CA LEU A 92 4.97 4.91 22.53
C LEU A 92 5.89 4.26 21.50
N SER A 93 5.82 2.95 21.26
CA SER A 93 6.68 2.26 20.30
C SER A 93 6.50 2.79 18.87
N VAL A 94 5.25 2.96 18.42
CA VAL A 94 4.95 3.51 17.09
C VAL A 94 5.42 4.97 16.99
N PRO A 95 5.03 5.91 17.87
CA PRO A 95 5.61 7.26 17.90
C PRO A 95 7.14 7.28 18.01
N ALA A 96 7.75 6.36 18.76
CA ALA A 96 9.20 6.26 18.90
C ALA A 96 9.88 5.84 17.58
N LEU A 97 9.25 4.96 16.80
CA LEU A 97 9.72 4.61 15.45
C LEU A 97 9.71 5.84 14.53
N PHE A 98 8.63 6.63 14.56
CA PHE A 98 8.55 7.90 13.83
C PHE A 98 9.56 8.95 14.33
N ALA A 99 9.76 9.04 15.65
CA ALA A 99 10.76 9.92 16.24
C ALA A 99 12.17 9.50 15.81
N THR A 100 12.43 8.19 15.71
CA THR A 100 13.68 7.64 15.19
C THR A 100 13.87 8.01 13.73
N MET A 101 12.82 7.92 12.91
CA MET A 101 12.84 8.42 11.53
C MET A 101 13.24 9.90 11.47
N ALA A 102 12.61 10.75 12.28
CA ALA A 102 12.91 12.17 12.35
C ALA A 102 14.36 12.45 12.81
N ALA A 103 14.86 11.69 13.79
CA ALA A 103 16.22 11.79 14.27
C ALA A 103 17.24 11.40 13.18
N VAL A 104 17.00 10.29 12.48
CA VAL A 104 17.87 9.84 11.37
C VAL A 104 17.83 10.86 10.22
N LEU A 105 16.66 11.40 9.87
CA LEU A 105 16.53 12.51 8.91
C LEU A 105 17.38 13.71 9.30
N PHE A 106 17.29 14.12 10.56
CA PHE A 106 18.02 15.26 11.10
C PHE A 106 19.54 15.03 11.02
N VAL A 107 20.00 13.85 11.44
CA VAL A 107 21.42 13.45 11.36
C VAL A 107 21.89 13.42 9.91
N MET A 108 21.14 12.82 9.00
CA MET A 108 21.50 12.78 7.57
C MET A 108 21.60 14.18 6.96
N ARG A 109 20.65 15.07 7.25
CA ARG A 109 20.70 16.47 6.79
C ARG A 109 21.90 17.21 7.36
N ARG A 110 22.21 17.00 8.63
CA ARG A 110 23.37 17.62 9.27
C ARG A 110 24.66 17.08 8.66
N ALA A 111 24.76 15.78 8.45
CA ALA A 111 25.91 15.15 7.80
C ALA A 111 26.11 15.66 6.36
N ALA A 112 25.03 15.81 5.59
CA ALA A 112 25.07 16.38 4.24
C ALA A 112 25.61 17.81 4.22
N TRP A 113 25.27 18.61 5.23
CA TRP A 113 25.81 19.97 5.38
C TRP A 113 27.30 20.00 5.73
N TRP A 114 27.78 19.04 6.53
CA TRP A 114 29.17 19.01 7.00
C TRP A 114 30.13 18.31 6.03
N PHE A 115 29.61 17.38 5.21
CA PHE A 115 30.40 16.58 4.28
C PHE A 115 29.76 16.54 2.87
N PRO A 116 29.63 17.69 2.20
CA PRO A 116 28.94 17.77 0.90
C PRO A 116 29.54 16.82 -0.14
N GLU A 117 30.86 16.74 -0.23
CA GLU A 117 31.59 15.89 -1.21
C GLU A 117 31.38 14.37 -1.03
N ARG A 118 31.04 13.91 0.18
CA ARG A 118 30.71 12.49 0.44
C ARG A 118 29.23 12.20 0.21
N PHE A 119 28.38 13.18 0.53
CA PHE A 119 26.95 13.08 0.27
C PHE A 119 26.64 13.19 -1.23
N GLU A 120 27.37 14.02 -1.98
CA GLU A 120 27.27 14.10 -3.45
C GLU A 120 27.64 12.77 -4.12
N ARG A 121 28.64 12.03 -3.59
CA ARG A 121 28.99 10.69 -4.08
C ARG A 121 27.87 9.68 -3.89
N LEU A 122 27.16 9.71 -2.75
CA LEU A 122 25.95 8.91 -2.53
C LEU A 122 24.83 9.20 -3.55
N PHE A 123 24.87 10.36 -4.23
CA PHE A 123 23.91 10.77 -5.26
C PHE A 123 24.46 10.77 -6.69
N ALA A 124 25.74 10.42 -6.89
CA ALA A 124 26.39 10.42 -8.19
C ALA A 124 25.83 9.29 -9.06
N HIS A 125 25.46 9.60 -10.31
CA HIS A 125 24.87 8.65 -11.26
C HIS A 125 25.84 7.53 -11.67
N ASP A 126 27.14 7.84 -11.71
CA ASP A 126 28.21 6.94 -12.15
C ASP A 126 29.06 6.47 -10.96
N ASP A 127 28.42 5.97 -9.90
CA ASP A 127 29.13 5.36 -8.78
C ASP A 127 29.38 3.86 -9.06
N PRO A 128 30.62 3.44 -9.36
CA PRO A 128 30.95 2.04 -9.61
C PRO A 128 30.73 1.13 -8.40
N ASP A 129 30.61 1.67 -7.18
CA ASP A 129 30.46 0.89 -5.95
C ASP A 129 28.99 0.62 -5.55
N GLU A 130 28.03 1.14 -6.31
CA GLU A 130 26.58 1.07 -6.02
C GLU A 130 26.23 1.53 -4.58
N LEU A 131 26.95 2.52 -4.05
CA LEU A 131 26.80 3.03 -2.68
C LEU A 131 25.35 3.41 -2.35
N GLY A 132 24.59 3.92 -3.31
CA GLY A 132 23.16 4.22 -3.15
C GLY A 132 22.30 2.98 -2.82
N ILE A 133 22.54 1.84 -3.48
CA ILE A 133 21.83 0.57 -3.20
C ILE A 133 22.23 0.06 -1.82
N ARG A 134 23.52 0.08 -1.49
CA ARG A 134 24.00 -0.39 -0.18
C ARG A 134 23.44 0.47 0.94
N ALA A 135 23.39 1.79 0.75
CA ALA A 135 22.80 2.72 1.70
C ALA A 135 21.29 2.50 1.84
N SER A 136 20.55 2.26 0.74
CA SER A 136 19.11 1.98 0.81
C SER A 136 18.82 0.67 1.54
N LEU A 137 19.59 -0.39 1.27
CA LEU A 137 19.46 -1.68 1.96
C LEU A 137 19.87 -1.57 3.43
N ALA A 138 20.95 -0.88 3.75
CA ALA A 138 21.37 -0.64 5.13
C ALA A 138 20.28 0.13 5.90
N LEU A 139 19.71 1.17 5.30
CA LEU A 139 18.61 1.92 5.90
C LEU A 139 17.37 1.04 6.11
N LEU A 140 17.01 0.23 5.11
CA LEU A 140 15.93 -0.76 5.22
C LEU A 140 16.14 -1.68 6.43
N PHE A 141 17.30 -2.34 6.54
CA PHE A 141 17.58 -3.27 7.63
C PHE A 141 17.65 -2.57 9.00
N VAL A 142 18.17 -1.34 9.06
CA VAL A 142 18.19 -0.55 10.30
C VAL A 142 16.76 -0.28 10.78
N PHE A 143 15.87 0.19 9.92
CA PHE A 143 14.49 0.47 10.32
C PHE A 143 13.69 -0.78 10.63
N VAL A 144 13.88 -1.87 9.87
CA VAL A 144 13.29 -3.17 10.18
C VAL A 144 13.77 -3.65 11.55
N GLY A 145 15.07 -3.59 11.82
CA GLY A 145 15.64 -3.97 13.10
C GLY A 145 15.14 -3.12 14.27
N ILE A 146 15.01 -1.81 14.08
CA ILE A 146 14.43 -0.89 15.09
C ILE A 146 12.95 -1.21 15.31
N SER A 147 12.19 -1.48 14.25
CA SER A 147 10.79 -1.87 14.36
C SER A 147 10.63 -3.14 15.22
N LEU A 148 11.41 -4.18 14.91
CA LEU A 148 11.43 -5.43 15.67
C LEU A 148 11.84 -5.20 17.14
N ALA A 149 12.87 -4.37 17.39
CA ALA A 149 13.31 -4.04 18.74
C ALA A 149 12.26 -3.28 19.56
N LEU A 150 11.42 -2.48 18.90
CA LEU A 150 10.30 -1.76 19.51
C LEU A 150 9.03 -2.61 19.65
N GLY A 151 9.02 -3.86 19.15
CA GLY A 151 7.84 -4.72 19.12
C GLY A 151 6.77 -4.21 18.16
N VAL A 152 7.19 -3.62 17.05
CA VAL A 152 6.34 -3.03 16.01
C VAL A 152 6.54 -3.83 14.71
N GLU A 153 5.46 -4.03 13.96
CA GLU A 153 5.46 -4.81 12.72
C GLU A 153 6.51 -4.32 11.72
N ALA A 154 7.33 -5.24 11.19
CA ALA A 154 8.51 -4.92 10.38
C ALA A 154 8.17 -4.14 9.10
N ILE A 155 6.98 -4.35 8.56
CA ILE A 155 6.45 -3.68 7.36
C ILE A 155 6.44 -2.16 7.54
N LEU A 156 6.06 -1.66 8.73
CA LEU A 156 6.04 -0.23 8.99
C LEU A 156 7.46 0.35 8.99
N GLY A 157 8.42 -0.35 9.59
CA GLY A 157 9.85 0.02 9.52
C GLY A 157 10.35 0.09 8.09
N ALA A 158 10.06 -0.93 7.27
CA ALA A 158 10.45 -0.96 5.86
C ALA A 158 9.84 0.20 5.06
N PHE A 159 8.57 0.52 5.30
CA PHE A 159 7.90 1.66 4.65
C PHE A 159 8.56 2.99 5.02
N LEU A 160 8.87 3.20 6.30
CA LEU A 160 9.54 4.42 6.78
C LEU A 160 10.95 4.56 6.21
N ALA A 161 11.72 3.47 6.10
CA ALA A 161 13.02 3.49 5.41
C ALA A 161 12.87 3.92 3.95
N GLY A 162 11.89 3.38 3.21
CA GLY A 162 11.62 3.77 1.84
C GLY A 162 11.22 5.24 1.70
N ALA A 163 10.33 5.73 2.57
CA ALA A 163 9.91 7.14 2.57
C ALA A 163 11.07 8.09 2.91
N LEU A 164 11.87 7.72 3.90
CA LEU A 164 13.08 8.44 4.29
C LEU A 164 14.08 8.49 3.13
N PHE A 165 14.29 7.35 2.49
CA PHE A 165 15.15 7.24 1.33
C PHE A 165 14.69 8.16 0.19
N ALA A 166 13.42 8.06 -0.22
CA ALA A 166 12.85 8.88 -1.28
C ALA A 166 12.92 10.39 -1.00
N TYR A 167 12.92 10.78 0.28
CA TYR A 167 13.06 12.18 0.68
C TYR A 167 14.50 12.70 0.63
N VAL A 168 15.48 11.86 0.97
CA VAL A 168 16.90 12.24 1.03
C VAL A 168 17.53 12.19 -0.35
N PHE A 169 17.18 11.21 -1.18
CA PHE A 169 17.79 10.96 -2.48
C PHE A 169 17.00 11.60 -3.61
N ARG A 170 17.58 12.61 -4.27
CA ARG A 170 16.96 13.34 -5.38
C ARG A 170 16.92 12.55 -6.69
N ASN A 171 17.90 11.68 -6.94
CA ASN A 171 18.03 10.87 -8.15
C ASN A 171 17.42 9.48 -7.93
N ILE A 172 16.13 9.43 -7.58
CA ILE A 172 15.47 8.17 -7.24
C ILE A 172 15.35 7.23 -8.44
N GLU A 173 15.32 7.75 -9.67
CA GLU A 173 15.00 6.98 -10.90
C GLU A 173 16.02 5.89 -11.25
N VAL A 174 17.32 6.20 -11.17
CA VAL A 174 18.38 5.20 -11.42
C VAL A 174 18.33 4.09 -10.39
N LEU A 175 18.10 4.48 -9.12
CA LEU A 175 18.04 3.52 -8.04
C LEU A 175 16.75 2.70 -8.07
N GLU A 176 15.60 3.32 -8.35
CA GLU A 176 14.32 2.65 -8.56
C GLU A 176 14.49 1.61 -9.65
N THR A 177 15.17 1.93 -10.74
CA THR A 177 15.44 0.97 -11.82
C THR A 177 16.27 -0.22 -11.31
N ARG A 178 17.34 -0.01 -10.54
CA ARG A 178 18.17 -1.11 -10.01
C ARG A 178 17.45 -1.92 -8.92
N LEU A 179 16.78 -1.27 -7.97
CA LEU A 179 16.00 -1.92 -6.91
C LEU A 179 14.76 -2.65 -7.44
N SER A 180 14.14 -2.12 -8.50
CA SER A 180 12.99 -2.76 -9.16
C SER A 180 13.37 -4.12 -9.75
N GLY A 181 14.61 -4.29 -10.22
CA GLY A 181 15.15 -5.58 -10.64
C GLY A 181 15.11 -6.63 -9.53
N PHE A 182 15.55 -6.28 -8.31
CA PHE A 182 15.47 -7.17 -7.14
C PHE A 182 14.03 -7.44 -6.71
N SER A 183 13.20 -6.39 -6.66
CA SER A 183 11.81 -6.49 -6.22
C SER A 183 10.97 -7.33 -7.18
N TYR A 184 10.89 -6.95 -8.45
CA TYR A 184 10.06 -7.65 -9.45
C TYR A 184 10.68 -8.95 -9.95
N GLY A 185 12.00 -9.05 -10.00
CA GLY A 185 12.69 -10.24 -10.50
C GLY A 185 12.81 -11.36 -9.46
N PHE A 186 12.83 -11.05 -8.17
CA PHE A 186 13.08 -12.05 -7.12
C PHE A 186 12.10 -11.96 -5.94
N PHE A 187 12.06 -10.85 -5.19
CA PHE A 187 11.33 -10.79 -3.91
C PHE A 187 9.82 -10.93 -4.06
N ILE A 188 9.21 -10.21 -5.03
CA ILE A 188 7.76 -10.26 -5.28
C ILE A 188 7.34 -11.67 -5.74
N PRO A 189 7.98 -12.30 -6.74
CA PRO A 189 7.67 -13.68 -7.12
C PRO A 189 7.79 -14.68 -5.95
N VAL A 190 8.88 -14.63 -5.18
CA VAL A 190 9.09 -15.54 -4.03
C VAL A 190 8.02 -15.32 -2.96
N PHE A 191 7.66 -14.07 -2.66
CA PHE A 191 6.58 -13.74 -1.74
C PHE A 191 5.25 -14.36 -2.18
N PHE A 192 4.85 -14.18 -3.45
CA PHE A 192 3.59 -14.72 -3.93
C PHE A 192 3.59 -16.25 -4.05
N ILE A 193 4.74 -16.87 -4.32
CA ILE A 193 4.89 -18.34 -4.25
C ILE A 193 4.68 -18.81 -2.80
N ASN A 194 5.30 -18.14 -1.82
CA ASN A 194 5.15 -18.49 -0.41
C ASN A 194 3.69 -18.35 0.05
N VAL A 195 3.05 -17.24 -0.26
CA VAL A 195 1.62 -17.02 0.03
C VAL A 195 0.75 -18.07 -0.67
N GLY A 196 1.04 -18.39 -1.93
CA GLY A 196 0.28 -19.39 -2.69
C GLY A 196 0.41 -20.79 -2.12
N ILE A 197 1.60 -21.19 -1.65
CA ILE A 197 1.84 -22.48 -1.01
C ILE A 197 1.20 -22.53 0.39
N GLY A 198 1.28 -21.43 1.14
CA GLY A 198 0.69 -21.29 2.47
C GLY A 198 -0.82 -21.03 2.46
N PHE A 199 -1.44 -20.88 1.27
CA PHE A 199 -2.85 -20.52 1.18
C PHE A 199 -3.73 -21.62 1.80
N PRO A 200 -4.55 -21.30 2.83
CA PRO A 200 -5.31 -22.29 3.60
C PRO A 200 -6.54 -22.79 2.83
N LEU A 201 -6.31 -23.57 1.77
CA LEU A 201 -7.36 -24.12 0.90
C LEU A 201 -8.39 -24.98 1.66
N THR A 202 -7.93 -25.65 2.73
CA THR A 202 -8.79 -26.44 3.60
C THR A 202 -9.87 -25.60 4.27
N GLN A 203 -9.53 -24.36 4.68
CA GLN A 203 -10.46 -23.45 5.32
C GLN A 203 -11.57 -22.98 4.37
N LEU A 204 -11.25 -22.79 3.07
CA LEU A 204 -12.26 -22.43 2.07
C LEU A 204 -13.28 -23.55 1.80
N GLY A 205 -12.92 -24.80 2.08
CA GLY A 205 -13.81 -25.95 1.96
C GLY A 205 -14.85 -26.04 3.08
N GLU A 206 -14.68 -25.29 4.17
CA GLU A 206 -15.62 -25.31 5.28
C GLU A 206 -16.96 -24.64 4.91
N PRO A 207 -18.10 -25.22 5.34
CA PRO A 207 -19.41 -24.66 5.05
C PRO A 207 -19.54 -23.21 5.51
N GLY A 208 -19.77 -22.30 4.56
CA GLY A 208 -20.03 -20.89 4.83
C GLY A 208 -18.79 -19.97 4.75
N VAL A 209 -17.56 -20.50 4.80
CA VAL A 209 -16.34 -19.68 4.69
C VAL A 209 -16.26 -19.02 3.31
N LEU A 210 -16.52 -19.78 2.25
CA LEU A 210 -16.52 -19.22 0.88
C LEU A 210 -17.57 -18.11 0.71
N ALA A 211 -18.76 -18.26 1.30
CA ALA A 211 -19.80 -17.24 1.26
C ALA A 211 -19.39 -15.97 2.02
N ARG A 212 -18.75 -16.13 3.20
CA ARG A 212 -18.17 -15.02 3.97
C ARG A 212 -17.06 -14.33 3.19
N ALA A 213 -16.18 -15.07 2.52
CA ALA A 213 -15.13 -14.51 1.67
C ALA A 213 -15.70 -13.67 0.52
N PHE A 214 -16.74 -14.16 -0.17
CA PHE A 214 -17.41 -13.35 -1.19
C PHE A 214 -18.12 -12.12 -0.63
N ALA A 215 -18.72 -12.22 0.56
CA ALA A 215 -19.31 -11.07 1.25
C ALA A 215 -18.24 -10.04 1.63
N LEU A 216 -17.10 -10.50 2.16
CA LEU A 216 -15.92 -9.68 2.45
C LEU A 216 -15.45 -8.94 1.19
N ILE A 217 -15.37 -9.64 0.05
CA ILE A 217 -14.99 -9.04 -1.24
C ILE A 217 -15.99 -7.98 -1.68
N GLY A 218 -17.29 -8.29 -1.63
CA GLY A 218 -18.34 -7.36 -2.00
C GLY A 218 -18.29 -6.08 -1.17
N ILE A 219 -18.13 -6.22 0.15
CA ILE A 219 -18.02 -5.08 1.07
C ILE A 219 -16.72 -4.30 0.81
N ALA A 220 -15.56 -4.97 0.72
CA ALA A 220 -14.27 -4.33 0.47
C ALA A 220 -14.27 -3.49 -0.82
N VAL A 221 -14.92 -3.98 -1.88
CA VAL A 221 -15.11 -3.20 -3.12
C VAL A 221 -16.11 -2.06 -2.90
N ALA A 222 -17.24 -2.31 -2.25
CA ALA A 222 -18.28 -1.31 -2.04
C ALA A 222 -17.79 -0.11 -1.21
N ILE A 223 -17.02 -0.35 -0.15
CA ILE A 223 -16.48 0.72 0.73
C ILE A 223 -15.47 1.61 0.00
N LYS A 224 -14.97 1.21 -1.17
CA LYS A 224 -14.12 2.03 -2.04
C LYS A 224 -14.91 2.70 -3.13
N VAL A 225 -15.75 1.94 -3.85
CA VAL A 225 -16.49 2.42 -5.02
C VAL A 225 -17.56 3.43 -4.63
N VAL A 226 -18.35 3.17 -3.57
CA VAL A 226 -19.44 4.05 -3.17
C VAL A 226 -18.90 5.39 -2.68
N PRO A 227 -17.93 5.46 -1.75
CA PRO A 227 -17.38 6.75 -1.35
C PRO A 227 -16.62 7.46 -2.46
N ALA A 228 -16.01 6.74 -3.41
CA ALA A 228 -15.33 7.36 -4.55
C ALA A 228 -16.27 8.22 -5.42
N LEU A 229 -17.59 8.04 -5.36
CA LEU A 229 -18.55 8.94 -6.00
C LEU A 229 -18.46 10.38 -5.48
N LEU A 230 -17.93 10.62 -4.28
CA LEU A 230 -17.64 11.97 -3.77
C LEU A 230 -16.59 12.71 -4.60
N LEU A 231 -15.81 12.00 -5.42
CA LEU A 231 -14.89 12.60 -6.38
C LEU A 231 -15.61 13.38 -7.48
N THR A 232 -16.91 13.15 -7.70
CA THR A 232 -17.74 13.98 -8.60
C THR A 232 -17.82 15.43 -8.12
N LEU A 233 -17.82 15.66 -6.81
CA LEU A 233 -17.74 17.00 -6.20
C LEU A 233 -16.38 17.67 -6.46
N ARG A 234 -15.38 16.88 -6.86
CA ARG A 234 -14.07 17.34 -7.31
C ARG A 234 -13.98 17.38 -8.84
N GLY A 235 -15.11 17.42 -9.55
CA GLY A 235 -15.18 17.63 -10.99
C GLY A 235 -14.75 16.42 -11.82
N LEU A 236 -14.83 15.20 -11.28
CA LEU A 236 -14.76 13.97 -12.06
C LEU A 236 -16.15 13.57 -12.53
N SER A 237 -16.23 12.89 -13.68
CA SER A 237 -17.46 12.21 -14.07
C SER A 237 -17.78 11.05 -13.12
N VAL A 238 -19.03 10.60 -13.09
CA VAL A 238 -19.45 9.41 -12.34
C VAL A 238 -18.61 8.19 -12.76
N ARG A 239 -18.36 8.04 -14.06
CA ARG A 239 -17.56 6.94 -14.62
C ARG A 239 -16.10 6.96 -14.14
N GLU A 240 -15.46 8.13 -14.14
CA GLU A 240 -14.09 8.29 -13.62
C GLU A 240 -14.02 8.09 -12.10
N SER A 241 -15.07 8.50 -11.38
CA SER A 241 -15.18 8.34 -9.93
C SER A 241 -15.31 6.87 -9.55
N ILE A 242 -16.18 6.13 -10.23
CA ILE A 242 -16.31 4.66 -10.07
C ILE A 242 -14.99 3.99 -10.46
N GLY A 243 -14.38 4.37 -11.59
CA GLY A 243 -13.08 3.84 -12.00
C GLY A 243 -12.01 4.03 -10.92
N SER A 244 -11.96 5.22 -10.31
CA SER A 244 -11.02 5.50 -9.21
C SER A 244 -11.29 4.62 -7.98
N GLY A 245 -12.55 4.42 -7.62
CA GLY A 245 -12.94 3.54 -6.51
C GLY A 245 -12.60 2.08 -6.76
N VAL A 246 -12.86 1.58 -7.98
CA VAL A 246 -12.47 0.23 -8.39
C VAL A 246 -10.96 0.08 -8.33
N LEU A 247 -10.21 1.07 -8.80
CA LEU A 247 -8.76 1.04 -8.76
C LEU A 247 -8.21 1.03 -7.32
N LEU A 248 -8.82 1.80 -6.42
CA LEU A 248 -8.49 1.84 -4.99
C LEU A 248 -8.90 0.59 -4.21
N ALA A 249 -9.77 -0.25 -4.77
CA ALA A 249 -10.12 -1.55 -4.22
C ALA A 249 -9.10 -2.65 -4.59
N GLY A 250 -8.19 -2.38 -5.53
CA GLY A 250 -7.10 -3.29 -5.86
C GLY A 250 -6.12 -3.44 -4.69
N GLN A 251 -5.99 -4.65 -4.16
CA GLN A 251 -5.10 -4.98 -3.05
C GLN A 251 -3.93 -5.85 -3.53
N LEU A 252 -2.84 -5.88 -2.75
CA LEU A 252 -1.59 -6.59 -3.03
C LEU A 252 -0.96 -7.11 -1.73
N SER A 253 0.34 -7.44 -1.77
CA SER A 253 1.15 -8.10 -0.74
C SER A 253 0.99 -7.58 0.69
N VAL A 254 0.91 -6.25 0.89
CA VAL A 254 0.83 -5.67 2.25
C VAL A 254 -0.41 -6.15 3.00
N ILE A 255 -1.55 -6.33 2.32
CA ILE A 255 -2.78 -6.80 2.96
C ILE A 255 -2.64 -8.25 3.44
N ILE A 256 -1.95 -9.09 2.68
CA ILE A 256 -1.74 -10.49 3.05
C ILE A 256 -0.95 -10.58 4.35
N ALA A 257 0.18 -9.86 4.42
CA ALA A 257 1.02 -9.88 5.62
C ALA A 257 0.32 -9.25 6.84
N LEU A 258 -0.52 -8.21 6.64
CA LEU A 258 -1.31 -7.64 7.73
C LEU A 258 -2.49 -8.56 8.14
N ALA A 259 -3.02 -9.39 7.24
CA ALA A 259 -4.03 -10.39 7.58
C ALA A 259 -3.43 -11.50 8.45
N GLU A 260 -2.25 -12.02 8.07
CA GLU A 260 -1.47 -12.98 8.86
C GLU A 260 -1.17 -12.43 10.25
N PHE A 261 -0.70 -11.18 10.34
CA PHE A 261 -0.52 -10.48 11.61
C PHE A 261 -1.82 -10.39 12.45
N GLY A 262 -2.98 -10.22 11.80
CA GLY A 262 -4.28 -10.22 12.48
C GLY A 262 -4.65 -11.57 13.10
N VAL A 263 -4.25 -12.68 12.46
CA VAL A 263 -4.40 -14.03 12.99
C VAL A 263 -3.43 -14.28 14.14
N GLU A 264 -2.17 -13.85 14.02
CA GLU A 264 -1.18 -13.94 15.11
C GLU A 264 -1.63 -13.20 16.38
N LEU A 265 -2.31 -12.06 16.22
CA LEU A 265 -2.90 -11.30 17.31
C LEU A 265 -4.17 -11.95 17.89
N GLY A 266 -4.73 -12.98 17.25
CA GLY A 266 -5.99 -13.62 17.62
C GLY A 266 -7.23 -12.77 17.33
N VAL A 267 -7.10 -11.75 16.47
CA VAL A 267 -8.19 -10.83 16.11
C VAL A 267 -8.93 -11.30 14.85
N LEU A 268 -8.24 -12.01 13.96
CA LEU A 268 -8.82 -12.68 12.80
C LEU A 268 -8.76 -14.20 12.96
N ASP A 269 -9.75 -14.90 12.41
CA ASP A 269 -9.68 -16.35 12.22
C ASP A 269 -9.03 -16.69 10.85
N GLU A 270 -8.58 -17.94 10.72
CA GLU A 270 -7.94 -18.43 9.48
C GLU A 270 -8.87 -18.37 8.26
N GLY A 271 -10.20 -18.37 8.46
CA GLY A 271 -11.19 -18.24 7.39
C GLY A 271 -11.27 -16.82 6.82
N LEU A 272 -11.18 -15.80 7.69
CA LEU A 272 -11.09 -14.39 7.31
C LEU A 272 -9.76 -14.08 6.64
N GLU A 273 -8.66 -14.68 7.11
CA GLU A 273 -7.36 -14.61 6.44
C GLU A 273 -7.43 -15.21 5.03
N ALA A 274 -7.98 -16.42 4.88
CA ALA A 274 -8.20 -17.06 3.59
C ALA A 274 -9.04 -16.15 2.65
N GLY A 275 -10.09 -15.53 3.21
CA GLY A 275 -10.93 -14.58 2.51
C GLY A 275 -10.19 -13.31 2.06
N ALA A 276 -9.30 -12.78 2.91
CA ALA A 276 -8.47 -11.62 2.58
C ALA A 276 -7.45 -11.95 1.47
N ILE A 277 -6.81 -13.12 1.52
CA ILE A 277 -5.89 -13.57 0.45
C ILE A 277 -6.66 -13.78 -0.87
N LEU A 278 -7.85 -14.38 -0.82
CA LEU A 278 -8.73 -14.53 -2.00
C LEU A 278 -9.12 -13.16 -2.58
N LEU A 279 -9.48 -12.21 -1.72
CA LEU A 279 -9.75 -10.83 -2.10
C LEU A 279 -8.56 -10.19 -2.82
N VAL A 280 -7.34 -10.37 -2.30
CA VAL A 280 -6.12 -9.86 -2.97
C VAL A 280 -5.99 -10.46 -4.36
N GLY A 281 -6.11 -11.78 -4.50
CA GLY A 281 -6.01 -12.45 -5.80
C GLY A 281 -7.06 -11.96 -6.81
N VAL A 282 -8.31 -11.82 -6.38
CA VAL A 282 -9.44 -11.37 -7.22
C VAL A 282 -9.28 -9.90 -7.61
N THR A 283 -9.02 -9.02 -6.63
CA THR A 283 -8.98 -7.58 -6.88
C THR A 283 -7.71 -7.13 -7.59
N ALA A 284 -6.55 -7.75 -7.35
CA ALA A 284 -5.32 -7.45 -8.06
C ALA A 284 -5.47 -7.62 -9.58
N VAL A 285 -6.25 -8.63 -10.01
CA VAL A 285 -6.52 -8.90 -11.42
C VAL A 285 -7.66 -8.04 -11.95
N LEU A 286 -8.82 -8.04 -11.28
CA LEU A 286 -10.02 -7.40 -11.82
C LEU A 286 -9.97 -5.87 -11.76
N SER A 287 -9.37 -5.31 -10.72
CA SER A 287 -9.31 -3.86 -10.51
C SER A 287 -8.71 -3.09 -11.69
N PRO A 288 -7.47 -3.39 -12.16
CA PRO A 288 -6.89 -2.69 -13.30
C PRO A 288 -7.64 -2.94 -14.62
N ILE A 289 -8.22 -4.12 -14.82
CA ILE A 289 -9.01 -4.47 -16.02
C ILE A 289 -10.27 -3.61 -16.08
N VAL A 290 -11.07 -3.62 -15.01
CA VAL A 290 -12.31 -2.85 -14.92
C VAL A 290 -12.01 -1.35 -14.94
N PHE A 291 -10.94 -0.90 -14.30
CA PHE A 291 -10.47 0.48 -14.40
C PHE A 291 -10.21 0.87 -15.85
N ARG A 292 -9.46 0.06 -16.63
CA ARG A 292 -9.18 0.33 -18.04
C ARG A 292 -10.44 0.40 -18.89
N TRP A 293 -11.46 -0.43 -18.61
CA TRP A 293 -12.75 -0.36 -19.29
C TRP A 293 -13.52 0.92 -18.94
N LEU A 294 -13.51 1.34 -17.67
CA LEU A 294 -14.18 2.55 -17.22
C LEU A 294 -13.41 3.82 -17.63
N SER A 295 -12.09 3.76 -17.76
CA SER A 295 -11.22 4.89 -18.08
C SER A 295 -10.26 4.49 -19.22
N PRO A 296 -10.76 4.45 -20.48
CA PRO A 296 -10.01 3.95 -21.64
C PRO A 296 -8.77 4.79 -21.92
N PRO A 297 -7.62 4.19 -22.29
CA PRO A 297 -6.33 4.87 -22.40
C PRO A 297 -6.41 6.22 -23.13
N VAL A 298 -5.76 7.25 -22.57
CA VAL A 298 -5.57 8.52 -23.28
C VAL A 298 -4.32 8.36 -24.15
N GLU A 299 -4.42 8.62 -25.44
CA GLU A 299 -3.25 8.71 -26.30
C GLU A 299 -2.30 9.78 -25.77
N THR A 300 -1.13 9.36 -25.29
CA THR A 300 -0.02 10.26 -24.98
C THR A 300 0.47 10.94 -26.26
N GLY A 301 0.86 12.21 -26.16
CA GLY A 301 1.26 13.04 -27.30
C GLY A 301 2.36 12.44 -28.19
N ASP A 302 3.19 11.55 -27.65
CA ASP A 302 4.22 10.82 -28.40
C ASP A 302 3.62 9.93 -29.50
N ALA A 303 2.47 9.28 -29.25
CA ALA A 303 1.81 8.45 -30.26
C ALA A 303 1.26 9.29 -31.43
N ARG A 304 0.91 10.55 -31.19
CA ARG A 304 0.51 11.49 -32.26
C ARG A 304 1.71 11.95 -33.09
N GLN A 305 2.89 12.07 -32.50
CA GLN A 305 4.11 12.43 -33.23
C GLN A 305 4.61 11.28 -34.08
N THR A 306 4.60 10.04 -33.57
CA THR A 306 4.95 8.85 -34.36
C THR A 306 3.92 8.61 -35.47
N ALA A 307 2.63 8.69 -35.19
CA ALA A 307 1.58 8.53 -36.20
C ALA A 307 1.59 9.65 -37.27
N ALA A 308 2.00 10.87 -36.91
CA ALA A 308 2.16 11.97 -37.86
C ALA A 308 3.45 11.85 -38.70
N GLN A 309 4.50 11.20 -38.17
CA GLN A 309 5.73 10.90 -38.92
C GLN A 309 5.55 9.71 -39.86
N ASP A 310 4.79 8.69 -39.47
CA ASP A 310 4.48 7.54 -40.34
C ASP A 310 3.45 7.87 -41.43
N ALA A 311 2.72 8.97 -41.29
CA ALA A 311 1.74 9.46 -42.26
C ALA A 311 2.30 10.53 -43.23
N ALA A 312 3.57 10.91 -43.09
CA ALA A 312 4.28 11.90 -43.90
C ALA A 312 5.30 11.24 -44.84
#